data_AF-A0A0W7YAU3-F1
#
_entry.id   AF-A0A0W7YAU3-F1
#
_cell.length_a   1.000
_cell.length_b   1.000
_cell.length_c   1.000
_cell.angle_alpha   90.00
_cell.angle_beta   90.00
_cell.angle_gamma   90.00
#
_symmetry.space_group_name_H-M   'P 1'
#
loop_
_entity.id
_entity.type
_entity.pdbx_description
1 polymer ?
#
loop_
_entity_poly.entity_id
_entity_poly.type
_entity_poly.pdbx_seq_one_letter_code
_entity_poly.pdbx_strand_id
1 'polypeptide(L)'
;MVVKQLDEQVQQVNDLFLSGQVKESYQLAKRIIMNHAVVEEEAYQFIQQHVAMLEANGYASMPHPTDEKVKQSVERTDGSYPERDVLTAYIGSQDDEQFGKVIDELLAGSIEAQANAYYTMAEYFVLAEERDKATAQYAEAIKLQPNKALYWGAFAQFLNRQEGSPYLALRLIEEAILLDGMNPRWHYIQGNIFLQLVAATKNLSYLPALEEAWNKAEKRCSAKQVALKMDLVKSRDLLTQWKKQML
;
A
#
# COMPACT_ATOMS: atom_id res chain seq x y z
N MET A 1 -11.03 36.85 6.67
CA MET A 1 -10.08 36.53 5.58
C MET A 1 -9.21 35.34 5.96
N VAL A 2 -8.61 35.33 7.16
CA VAL A 2 -7.80 34.21 7.67
C VAL A 2 -8.61 32.90 7.84
N VAL A 3 -9.81 32.96 8.44
CA VAL A 3 -10.68 31.76 8.62
C VAL A 3 -11.03 31.08 7.30
N LYS A 4 -11.48 31.86 6.31
CA LYS A 4 -11.80 31.35 4.96
C LYS A 4 -10.59 30.66 4.28
N GLN A 5 -9.39 31.18 4.53
CA GLN A 5 -8.17 30.60 3.98
C GLN A 5 -7.80 29.28 4.68
N LEU A 6 -8.07 29.14 5.98
CA LEU A 6 -7.87 27.88 6.71
C LEU A 6 -8.84 26.81 6.21
N ASP A 7 -10.13 27.13 6.05
CA ASP A 7 -11.15 26.19 5.55
C ASP A 7 -10.79 25.65 4.15
N GLU A 8 -10.30 26.51 3.26
CA GLU A 8 -9.82 26.10 1.92
C GLU A 8 -8.62 25.14 2.00
N GLN A 9 -7.69 25.39 2.92
CA GLN A 9 -6.55 24.49 3.15
C GLN A 9 -6.96 23.15 3.76
N VAL A 10 -7.93 23.15 4.68
CA VAL A 10 -8.49 21.92 5.26
C VAL A 10 -9.19 21.08 4.20
N GLN A 11 -9.98 21.71 3.33
CA GLN A 11 -10.60 21.03 2.21
C GLN A 11 -9.53 20.40 1.29
N GLN A 12 -8.46 21.13 0.99
CA GLN A 12 -7.36 20.60 0.18
C GLN A 12 -6.68 19.37 0.82
N VAL A 13 -6.45 19.37 2.14
CA VAL A 13 -5.92 18.20 2.86
C VAL A 13 -6.84 17.00 2.65
N ASN A 14 -8.14 17.19 2.79
CA ASN A 14 -9.13 16.13 2.62
C ASN A 14 -9.20 15.61 1.18
N ASP A 15 -9.17 16.50 0.18
CA ASP A 15 -9.20 16.11 -1.24
C ASP A 15 -7.96 15.29 -1.64
N LEU A 16 -6.78 15.68 -1.15
CA LEU A 16 -5.54 14.91 -1.33
C LEU A 16 -5.67 13.52 -0.70
N PHE A 17 -6.22 13.43 0.52
CA PHE A 17 -6.40 12.15 1.19
C PHE A 17 -7.38 11.23 0.47
N LEU A 18 -8.55 11.76 0.08
CA LEU A 18 -9.60 11.01 -0.62
C LEU A 18 -9.16 10.51 -2.00
N SER A 19 -8.23 11.23 -2.65
CA SER A 19 -7.62 10.83 -3.92
C SER A 19 -6.43 9.86 -3.78
N GLY A 20 -6.02 9.53 -2.55
CA GLY A 20 -4.90 8.62 -2.27
C GLY A 20 -3.52 9.27 -2.26
N GLN A 21 -3.45 10.59 -2.35
CA GLN A 21 -2.22 11.38 -2.20
C GLN A 21 -1.95 11.64 -0.71
N VAL A 22 -1.81 10.55 0.05
CA VAL A 22 -1.73 10.57 1.52
C VAL A 22 -0.48 11.32 1.99
N LYS A 23 0.62 11.24 1.25
CA LYS A 23 1.86 11.96 1.56
C LYS A 23 1.73 13.46 1.47
N GLU A 24 1.15 13.95 0.40
CA GLU A 24 0.92 15.38 0.23
C GLU A 24 -0.10 15.89 1.24
N SER A 25 -1.16 15.10 1.49
CA SER A 25 -2.17 15.39 2.51
C SER A 25 -1.54 15.55 3.91
N TYR A 26 -0.73 14.58 4.34
CA TYR A 26 -0.04 14.61 5.64
C TYR A 26 0.92 15.80 5.77
N GLN A 27 1.73 16.06 4.73
CA GLN A 27 2.68 17.18 4.74
C GLN A 27 1.99 18.54 4.80
N LEU A 28 0.90 18.71 4.06
CA LEU A 28 0.09 19.92 4.10
C LEU A 28 -0.56 20.11 5.48
N ALA A 29 -1.15 19.04 6.04
CA ALA A 29 -1.76 19.06 7.37
C ALA A 29 -0.76 19.48 8.46
N LYS A 30 0.45 18.91 8.45
CA LYS A 30 1.52 19.32 9.38
C LYS A 30 1.94 20.77 9.22
N ARG A 31 2.04 21.26 7.98
CA ARG A 31 2.38 22.66 7.71
C ARG A 31 1.32 23.61 8.26
N ILE A 32 0.04 23.26 8.13
CA ILE A 32 -1.08 24.04 8.69
C ILE A 32 -0.95 24.13 10.21
N ILE A 33 -0.72 22.99 10.90
CA ILE A 33 -0.52 22.94 12.36
C ILE A 33 0.63 23.84 12.80
N MET A 34 1.78 23.75 12.12
CA MET A 34 2.96 24.57 12.44
C MET A 34 2.70 26.08 12.30
N ASN A 35 1.87 26.48 11.32
CA ASN A 35 1.60 27.89 11.03
C ASN A 35 0.46 28.49 11.88
N HIS A 36 -0.41 27.68 12.49
CA HIS A 36 -1.61 28.13 13.21
C HIS A 36 -1.64 27.64 14.67
N ALA A 37 -0.54 27.82 15.40
CA ALA A 37 -0.30 27.19 16.70
C ALA A 37 -1.35 27.45 17.83
N VAL A 38 -2.27 28.41 17.67
CA VAL A 38 -3.23 28.80 18.73
C VAL A 38 -4.58 29.22 18.12
N VAL A 39 -5.34 28.28 17.57
CA VAL A 39 -6.70 28.56 17.11
C VAL A 39 -7.64 27.46 17.64
N GLU A 40 -8.55 27.82 18.56
CA GLU A 40 -9.66 26.96 19.00
C GLU A 40 -10.77 26.97 17.92
N GLU A 41 -10.44 26.47 16.74
CA GLU A 41 -11.39 26.33 15.61
C GLU A 41 -11.58 24.85 15.26
N GLU A 42 -12.82 24.48 14.92
CA GLU A 42 -13.21 23.11 14.55
C GLU A 42 -12.37 22.57 13.37
N ALA A 43 -12.08 23.43 12.39
CA ALA A 43 -11.22 23.11 11.24
C ALA A 43 -9.79 22.72 11.68
N TYR A 44 -9.26 23.38 12.71
CA TYR A 44 -7.94 23.08 13.25
C TYR A 44 -7.94 21.74 14.00
N GLN A 45 -8.99 21.46 14.77
CA GLN A 45 -9.16 20.16 15.45
C GLN A 45 -9.24 19.00 14.45
N PHE A 46 -9.95 19.18 13.33
CA PHE A 46 -10.01 18.18 12.26
C PHE A 46 -8.63 17.85 11.70
N ILE A 47 -7.80 18.87 11.45
CA ILE A 47 -6.42 18.67 10.95
C ILE A 47 -5.55 17.95 11.99
N GLN A 48 -5.68 18.28 13.27
CA GLN A 48 -4.96 17.56 14.34
C GLN A 48 -5.36 16.09 14.39
N GLN A 49 -6.66 15.79 14.29
CA GLN A 49 -7.15 14.41 14.26
C GLN A 49 -6.67 13.66 13.02
N HIS A 50 -6.64 14.32 11.86
CA HIS A 50 -6.12 13.74 10.62
C HIS A 50 -4.64 13.34 10.76
N VAL A 51 -3.79 14.24 11.27
CA VAL A 51 -2.36 13.95 11.53
C VAL A 51 -2.21 12.83 12.56
N ALA A 52 -2.94 12.90 13.68
CA ALA A 52 -2.88 11.89 14.73
C ALA A 52 -3.31 10.50 14.23
N MET A 53 -4.34 10.41 13.38
CA MET A 53 -4.78 9.17 12.77
C MET A 53 -3.68 8.57 11.89
N LEU A 54 -3.02 9.37 11.05
CA LEU A 54 -1.93 8.88 10.20
C LEU A 54 -0.71 8.44 11.04
N GLU A 55 -0.34 9.22 12.05
CA GLU A 55 0.78 8.88 12.94
C GLU A 55 0.51 7.63 13.77
N ALA A 56 -0.72 7.43 14.26
CA ALA A 56 -1.13 6.20 14.93
C ALA A 56 -1.06 4.96 14.00
N ASN A 57 -1.10 5.17 12.69
CA ASN A 57 -0.91 4.14 11.67
C ASN A 57 0.55 4.04 11.18
N GLY A 58 1.50 4.61 11.92
CA GLY A 58 2.94 4.47 11.66
C GLY A 58 3.50 5.41 10.60
N TYR A 59 2.71 6.37 10.10
CA TYR A 59 3.09 7.24 8.99
C TYR A 59 4.42 7.98 9.23
N ALA A 60 4.60 8.54 10.44
CA ALA A 60 5.78 9.32 10.79
C ALA A 60 7.10 8.53 10.79
N SER A 61 7.02 7.20 10.96
CA SER A 61 8.19 6.31 11.04
C SER A 61 8.47 5.56 9.73
N MET A 62 7.67 5.78 8.69
CA MET A 62 7.84 5.07 7.42
C MET A 62 9.18 5.45 6.76
N PRO A 63 9.93 4.47 6.23
CA PRO A 63 11.12 4.77 5.43
C PRO A 63 10.78 5.72 4.28
N HIS A 64 11.74 6.57 3.93
CA HIS A 64 11.64 7.43 2.77
C HIS A 64 12.50 6.84 1.65
N PRO A 65 11.91 6.57 0.47
CA PRO A 65 12.71 6.28 -0.72
C PRO A 65 13.72 7.40 -0.97
N THR A 66 14.88 7.01 -1.50
CA THR A 66 15.96 7.90 -1.89
C THR A 66 15.89 8.18 -3.39
N ASP A 67 16.80 9.00 -3.92
CA ASP A 67 16.89 9.25 -5.37
C ASP A 67 17.52 8.07 -6.17
N GLU A 68 17.93 7.01 -5.48
CA GLU A 68 18.50 5.82 -6.10
C GLU A 68 17.48 5.11 -7.02
N LYS A 69 17.90 4.83 -8.26
CA LYS A 69 17.09 4.13 -9.25
C LYS A 69 17.33 2.63 -9.17
N VAL A 70 16.39 1.93 -8.55
CA VAL A 70 16.37 0.47 -8.49
C VAL A 70 15.52 -0.11 -9.63
N LYS A 71 16.00 -1.20 -10.23
CA LYS A 71 15.22 -1.95 -11.22
C LYS A 71 14.03 -2.64 -10.53
N GLN A 72 12.84 -2.28 -10.98
CA GLN A 72 11.59 -2.84 -10.46
C GLN A 72 11.34 -4.24 -11.00
N SER A 73 10.65 -5.05 -10.20
CA SER A 73 10.30 -6.43 -10.56
C SER A 73 9.15 -6.46 -11.55
N VAL A 74 9.18 -7.40 -12.48
CA VAL A 74 8.11 -7.60 -13.45
C VAL A 74 7.28 -8.79 -13.02
N GLU A 75 5.97 -8.57 -12.89
CA GLU A 75 5.02 -9.64 -12.58
C GLU A 75 5.00 -10.68 -13.71
N ARG A 76 5.03 -11.95 -13.33
CA ARG A 76 4.95 -13.08 -14.24
C ARG A 76 3.50 -13.36 -14.68
N THR A 77 3.35 -14.25 -15.66
CA THR A 77 2.05 -14.71 -16.17
C THR A 77 1.15 -15.31 -15.09
N ASP A 78 1.75 -15.96 -14.09
CA ASP A 78 1.05 -16.58 -12.96
C ASP A 78 0.76 -15.58 -11.81
N GLY A 79 1.11 -14.31 -11.98
CA GLY A 79 0.95 -13.27 -10.95
C GLY A 79 2.03 -13.26 -9.88
N SER A 80 3.05 -14.13 -9.97
CA SER A 80 4.19 -14.12 -9.05
C SER A 80 5.27 -13.13 -9.47
N TYR A 81 6.16 -12.79 -8.53
CA TYR A 81 7.38 -12.04 -8.79
C TYR A 81 8.61 -12.93 -8.55
N PRO A 82 9.77 -12.64 -9.19
CA PRO A 82 10.99 -13.43 -9.00
C PRO A 82 11.46 -13.59 -7.56
N GLU A 83 11.22 -12.59 -6.74
CA GLU A 83 11.51 -12.63 -5.31
C GLU A 83 10.77 -13.77 -4.57
N ARG A 84 9.70 -14.35 -5.15
CA ARG A 84 8.94 -15.46 -4.57
C ARG A 84 9.51 -16.85 -4.90
N ASP A 85 10.59 -16.94 -5.66
CA ASP A 85 11.12 -18.22 -6.15
C ASP A 85 11.59 -19.13 -5.00
N VAL A 86 12.25 -18.55 -3.99
CA VAL A 86 12.71 -19.29 -2.79
C VAL A 86 11.53 -19.92 -2.05
N LEU A 87 10.48 -19.14 -1.80
CA LEU A 87 9.29 -19.65 -1.13
C LEU A 87 8.57 -20.71 -1.97
N THR A 88 8.52 -20.54 -3.29
CA THR A 88 7.93 -21.53 -4.20
C THR A 88 8.66 -22.87 -4.12
N ALA A 89 10.00 -22.84 -4.10
CA ALA A 89 10.82 -24.03 -3.94
C ALA A 89 10.59 -24.72 -2.59
N TYR A 90 10.45 -23.93 -1.51
CA TYR A 90 10.09 -24.46 -0.20
C TYR A 90 8.70 -25.11 -0.20
N ILE A 91 7.66 -24.46 -0.73
CA ILE A 91 6.30 -25.03 -0.77
C ILE A 91 6.29 -26.40 -1.49
N GLY A 92 7.11 -26.56 -2.53
CA GLY A 92 7.22 -27.81 -3.28
C GLY A 92 7.99 -28.92 -2.56
N SER A 93 8.95 -28.58 -1.71
CA SER A 93 9.83 -29.54 -1.01
C SER A 93 9.40 -29.83 0.42
N GLN A 94 8.85 -28.83 1.11
CA GLN A 94 8.61 -28.78 2.56
C GLN A 94 9.86 -29.10 3.39
N ASP A 95 11.04 -28.78 2.85
CA ASP A 95 12.33 -28.97 3.53
C ASP A 95 12.69 -27.71 4.34
N ASP A 96 12.34 -27.72 5.62
CA ASP A 96 12.60 -26.62 6.55
C ASP A 96 14.11 -26.35 6.73
N GLU A 97 14.94 -27.39 6.70
CA GLU A 97 16.39 -27.25 6.87
C GLU A 97 17.00 -26.55 5.65
N GLN A 98 16.61 -26.97 4.44
CA GLN A 98 17.05 -26.32 3.21
C GLN A 98 16.54 -24.88 3.14
N PHE A 99 15.28 -24.63 3.51
CA PHE A 99 14.72 -23.29 3.52
C PHE A 99 15.49 -22.37 4.48
N GLY A 100 15.76 -22.83 5.70
CA GLY A 100 16.57 -22.09 6.68
C GLY A 100 17.96 -21.74 6.14
N LYS A 101 18.66 -22.70 5.52
CA LYS A 101 19.99 -22.45 4.91
C LYS A 101 19.93 -21.39 3.82
N VAL A 102 18.93 -21.44 2.94
CA VAL A 102 18.79 -20.44 1.87
C VAL A 102 18.49 -19.05 2.44
N ILE A 103 17.67 -18.97 3.50
CA ILE A 103 17.43 -17.70 4.20
C ILE A 103 18.72 -17.17 4.84
N ASP A 104 19.50 -18.02 5.52
CA ASP A 104 20.78 -17.63 6.13
C ASP A 104 21.79 -17.13 5.08
N GLU A 105 21.87 -17.80 3.92
CA GLU A 105 22.71 -17.37 2.79
C GLU A 105 22.30 -16.00 2.24
N LEU A 106 20.99 -15.75 2.08
CA LEU A 106 20.48 -14.45 1.64
C LEU A 106 20.78 -13.35 2.68
N LEU A 107 20.61 -13.66 3.98
CA LEU A 107 20.90 -12.74 5.08
C LEU A 107 22.40 -12.41 5.19
N ALA A 108 23.28 -13.31 4.78
CA ALA A 108 24.73 -13.06 4.71
C ALA A 108 25.17 -12.32 3.42
N GLY A 109 24.24 -12.10 2.48
CA GLY A 109 24.51 -11.52 1.16
C GLY A 109 24.50 -9.99 1.11
N SER A 110 24.28 -9.44 -0.09
CA SER A 110 24.13 -8.00 -0.31
C SER A 110 22.86 -7.45 0.36
N ILE A 111 22.73 -6.12 0.45
CA ILE A 111 21.54 -5.48 1.02
C ILE A 111 20.28 -5.91 0.25
N GLU A 112 20.37 -6.06 -1.07
CA GLU A 112 19.26 -6.54 -1.89
C GLU A 112 18.90 -8.01 -1.58
N ALA A 113 19.90 -8.86 -1.35
CA ALA A 113 19.67 -10.25 -0.95
C ALA A 113 19.03 -10.33 0.45
N GLN A 114 19.52 -9.52 1.40
CA GLN A 114 18.96 -9.42 2.74
C GLN A 114 17.50 -8.96 2.69
N ALA A 115 17.20 -7.88 1.96
CA ALA A 115 15.83 -7.38 1.79
C ALA A 115 14.93 -8.45 1.16
N ASN A 116 15.45 -9.24 0.21
CA ASN A 116 14.71 -10.36 -0.36
C ASN A 116 14.50 -11.52 0.63
N ALA A 117 15.44 -11.77 1.55
CA ALA A 117 15.27 -12.73 2.63
C ALA A 117 14.10 -12.34 3.53
N TYR A 118 14.07 -11.06 3.96
CA TYR A 118 12.98 -10.52 4.76
C TYR A 118 11.63 -10.57 4.03
N TYR A 119 11.59 -10.22 2.75
CA TYR A 119 10.38 -10.39 1.94
C TYR A 119 9.93 -11.86 1.86
N THR A 120 10.86 -12.79 1.66
CA THR A 120 10.57 -14.23 1.59
C THR A 120 10.02 -14.74 2.92
N MET A 121 10.62 -14.35 4.04
CA MET A 121 10.12 -14.68 5.38
C MET A 121 8.74 -14.06 5.63
N ALA A 122 8.49 -12.84 5.16
CA ALA A 122 7.18 -12.21 5.27
C ALA A 122 6.10 -13.05 4.59
N GLU A 123 6.31 -13.41 3.31
CA GLU A 123 5.40 -14.25 2.54
C GLU A 123 5.23 -15.65 3.16
N TYR A 124 6.29 -16.24 3.71
CA TYR A 124 6.21 -17.48 4.49
C TYR A 124 5.26 -17.33 5.68
N PHE A 125 5.43 -16.28 6.48
CA PHE A 125 4.56 -16.02 7.63
C PHE A 125 3.13 -15.67 7.23
N VAL A 126 2.90 -15.10 6.04
CA VAL A 126 1.55 -14.94 5.49
C VAL A 126 0.89 -16.31 5.29
N LEU A 127 1.61 -17.29 4.72
CA LEU A 127 1.11 -18.64 4.51
C LEU A 127 0.91 -19.41 5.82
N ALA A 128 1.74 -19.14 6.83
CA ALA A 128 1.62 -19.69 8.17
C ALA A 128 0.58 -18.96 9.05
N GLU A 129 -0.13 -17.96 8.51
CA GLU A 129 -1.10 -17.10 9.21
C GLU A 129 -0.52 -16.32 10.42
N GLU A 130 0.81 -16.17 10.49
CA GLU A 130 1.53 -15.47 11.54
C GLU A 130 1.64 -13.96 11.24
N ARG A 131 0.51 -13.25 11.38
CA ARG A 131 0.35 -11.86 10.90
C ARG A 131 1.37 -10.85 11.46
N ASP A 132 1.66 -10.92 12.75
CA ASP A 132 2.59 -9.99 13.41
C ASP A 132 4.01 -10.19 12.89
N LYS A 133 4.42 -11.45 12.71
CA LYS A 133 5.72 -11.77 12.13
C LYS A 133 5.81 -11.31 10.68
N ALA A 134 4.78 -11.58 9.86
CA ALA A 134 4.74 -11.12 8.48
C ALA A 134 4.90 -9.59 8.36
N THR A 135 4.18 -8.85 9.20
CA THR A 135 4.25 -7.37 9.28
C THR A 135 5.67 -6.91 9.59
N ALA A 136 6.31 -7.50 10.59
CA ALA A 136 7.68 -7.16 10.96
C ALA A 136 8.68 -7.43 9.82
N GLN A 137 8.55 -8.58 9.14
CA GLN A 137 9.45 -8.95 8.05
C GLN A 137 9.26 -8.03 6.82
N TYR A 138 8.03 -7.67 6.45
CA TYR A 138 7.79 -6.68 5.39
C TYR A 138 8.43 -5.33 5.72
N ALA A 139 8.29 -4.86 6.96
CA ALA A 139 8.85 -3.59 7.39
C ALA A 139 10.39 -3.58 7.28
N GLU A 140 11.07 -4.66 7.66
CA GLU A 140 12.53 -4.76 7.51
C GLU A 140 12.96 -4.85 6.03
N ALA A 141 12.23 -5.56 5.17
CA ALA A 141 12.50 -5.57 3.73
C ALA A 141 12.45 -4.16 3.11
N ILE A 142 11.41 -3.38 3.47
CA ILE A 142 11.25 -1.99 3.02
C ILE A 142 12.35 -1.09 3.59
N LYS A 143 12.72 -1.25 4.86
CA LYS A 143 13.76 -0.46 5.51
C LYS A 143 15.13 -0.66 4.87
N LEU A 144 15.46 -1.90 4.49
CA LEU A 144 16.71 -2.22 3.80
C LEU A 144 16.70 -1.69 2.37
N GLN A 145 15.60 -1.86 1.64
CA GLN A 145 15.51 -1.43 0.24
C GLN A 145 14.24 -0.58 -0.02
N PRO A 146 14.22 0.70 0.40
CA PRO A 146 13.03 1.54 0.30
C PRO A 146 12.71 1.93 -1.14
N ASN A 147 13.62 1.74 -2.09
CA ASN A 147 13.43 2.05 -3.51
C ASN A 147 12.83 0.89 -4.32
N LYS A 148 12.51 -0.24 -3.69
CA LYS A 148 11.93 -1.42 -4.36
C LYS A 148 10.41 -1.46 -4.16
N ALA A 149 9.65 -1.12 -5.21
CA ALA A 149 8.19 -1.03 -5.18
C ALA A 149 7.49 -2.31 -4.73
N LEU A 150 8.06 -3.48 -5.08
CA LEU A 150 7.50 -4.78 -4.73
C LEU A 150 7.26 -4.94 -3.23
N TYR A 151 8.22 -4.52 -2.38
CA TYR A 151 8.11 -4.71 -0.93
C TYR A 151 6.98 -3.85 -0.35
N TRP A 152 6.84 -2.61 -0.83
CA TRP A 152 5.73 -1.73 -0.49
C TRP A 152 4.37 -2.30 -0.93
N GLY A 153 4.28 -2.71 -2.20
CA GLY A 153 3.03 -3.17 -2.79
C GLY A 153 2.56 -4.53 -2.25
N ALA A 154 3.48 -5.45 -1.99
CA ALA A 154 3.16 -6.73 -1.36
C ALA A 154 2.68 -6.54 0.09
N PHE A 155 3.32 -5.65 0.85
CA PHE A 155 2.87 -5.35 2.20
C PHE A 155 1.48 -4.70 2.21
N ALA A 156 1.22 -3.76 1.30
CA ALA A 156 -0.11 -3.17 1.13
C ALA A 156 -1.17 -4.24 0.79
N GLN A 157 -0.84 -5.18 -0.09
CA GLN A 157 -1.72 -6.29 -0.45
C GLN A 157 -2.02 -7.21 0.74
N PHE A 158 -0.99 -7.52 1.54
CA PHE A 158 -1.14 -8.30 2.76
C PHE A 158 -2.10 -7.63 3.74
N LEU A 159 -1.92 -6.33 4.02
CA LEU A 159 -2.82 -5.59 4.92
C LEU A 159 -4.25 -5.53 4.38
N ASN A 160 -4.44 -5.29 3.08
CA ASN A 160 -5.77 -5.26 2.47
C ASN A 160 -6.49 -6.62 2.57
N ARG A 161 -5.76 -7.74 2.41
CA ARG A 161 -6.34 -9.09 2.49
C ARG A 161 -6.63 -9.56 3.92
N GLN A 162 -5.82 -9.14 4.88
CA GLN A 162 -5.94 -9.56 6.28
C GLN A 162 -6.78 -8.60 7.14
N GLU A 163 -7.53 -7.70 6.50
CA GLU A 163 -8.32 -6.66 7.17
C GLU A 163 -7.48 -5.79 8.12
N GLY A 164 -6.20 -5.58 7.78
CA GLY A 164 -5.33 -4.63 8.47
C GLY A 164 -5.76 -3.18 8.21
N SER A 165 -5.02 -2.22 8.78
CA SER A 165 -5.33 -0.80 8.63
C SER A 165 -5.36 -0.38 7.14
N PRO A 166 -6.52 0.06 6.62
CA PRO A 166 -6.62 0.53 5.25
C PRO A 166 -5.85 1.84 5.03
N TYR A 167 -5.60 2.62 6.09
CA TYR A 167 -4.82 3.86 6.03
C TYR A 167 -3.33 3.59 5.84
N LEU A 168 -2.78 2.61 6.57
CA LEU A 168 -1.41 2.16 6.35
C LEU A 168 -1.27 1.52 4.97
N ALA A 169 -2.23 0.67 4.57
CA ALA A 169 -2.24 0.08 3.23
C ALA A 169 -2.25 1.14 2.12
N LEU A 170 -3.05 2.21 2.27
CA LEU A 170 -3.11 3.30 1.30
C LEU A 170 -1.77 4.04 1.17
N ARG A 171 -1.06 4.26 2.27
CA ARG A 171 0.28 4.84 2.25
C ARG A 171 1.34 3.89 1.67
N LEU A 172 1.24 2.59 1.93
CA LEU A 172 2.16 1.61 1.35
C LEU A 172 1.98 1.54 -0.18
N ILE A 173 0.72 1.48 -0.65
CA ILE A 173 0.45 1.38 -2.09
C ILE A 173 0.76 2.68 -2.85
N GLU A 174 0.62 3.84 -2.20
CA GLU A 174 1.05 5.14 -2.76
C GLU A 174 2.53 5.10 -3.14
N GLU A 175 3.42 4.66 -2.24
CA GLU A 175 4.86 4.58 -2.55
C GLU A 175 5.17 3.52 -3.61
N ALA A 176 4.49 2.37 -3.59
CA ALA A 176 4.65 1.36 -4.64
C ALA A 176 4.32 1.94 -6.04
N ILE A 177 3.27 2.77 -6.13
CA ILE A 177 2.86 3.43 -7.39
C ILE A 177 3.84 4.56 -7.75
N LEU A 178 4.37 5.31 -6.79
CA LEU A 178 5.38 6.35 -7.05
C LEU A 178 6.67 5.72 -7.61
N LEU A 179 7.08 4.56 -7.11
CA LEU A 179 8.28 3.85 -7.54
C LEU A 179 8.08 3.05 -8.85
N ASP A 180 6.89 2.48 -9.07
CA ASP A 180 6.58 1.59 -10.20
C ASP A 180 5.17 1.84 -10.77
N GLY A 181 4.92 3.07 -11.21
CA GLY A 181 3.58 3.52 -11.62
C GLY A 181 3.01 2.85 -12.87
N MET A 182 3.78 2.01 -13.57
CA MET A 182 3.30 1.25 -14.74
C MET A 182 2.86 -0.16 -14.39
N ASN A 183 3.12 -0.65 -13.18
CA ASN A 183 2.68 -1.96 -12.76
C ASN A 183 1.18 -1.96 -12.44
N PRO A 184 0.35 -2.70 -13.20
CA PRO A 184 -1.10 -2.68 -13.03
C PRO A 184 -1.56 -3.29 -11.70
N ARG A 185 -0.75 -4.17 -11.08
CA ARG A 185 -1.08 -4.80 -9.81
C ARG A 185 -1.21 -3.77 -8.70
N TRP A 186 -0.35 -2.74 -8.68
CA TRP A 186 -0.40 -1.71 -7.65
C TRP A 186 -1.67 -0.87 -7.72
N HIS A 187 -2.10 -0.49 -8.92
CA HIS A 187 -3.37 0.20 -9.12
C HIS A 187 -4.58 -0.66 -8.77
N TYR A 188 -4.52 -1.97 -9.04
CA TYR A 188 -5.59 -2.90 -8.65
C TYR A 188 -5.73 -2.98 -7.12
N ILE A 189 -4.60 -3.14 -6.41
CA ILE A 189 -4.55 -3.18 -4.95
C ILE A 189 -5.04 -1.83 -4.38
N GLN A 190 -4.64 -0.70 -4.95
CA GLN A 190 -5.11 0.62 -4.54
C GLN A 190 -6.64 0.73 -4.62
N GLY A 191 -7.25 0.27 -5.72
CA GLY A 191 -8.70 0.23 -5.85
C GLY A 191 -9.36 -0.67 -4.80
N ASN A 192 -8.77 -1.83 -4.47
CA ASN A 192 -9.30 -2.70 -3.41
C ASN A 192 -9.19 -2.05 -2.01
N ILE A 193 -8.14 -1.27 -1.75
CA ILE A 193 -8.00 -0.51 -0.51
C ILE A 193 -9.07 0.57 -0.43
N PHE A 194 -9.33 1.31 -1.52
CA PHE A 194 -10.44 2.27 -1.54
C PHE A 194 -11.80 1.59 -1.36
N LEU A 195 -12.01 0.41 -1.96
CA LEU A 195 -13.23 -0.36 -1.74
C LEU A 195 -13.40 -0.73 -0.25
N GLN A 196 -12.32 -1.16 0.42
CA GLN A 196 -12.33 -1.43 1.85
C GLN A 196 -12.67 -0.16 2.66
N LEU A 197 -12.10 1.01 2.30
CA LEU A 197 -12.42 2.28 2.94
C LEU A 197 -13.89 2.67 2.76
N VAL A 198 -14.44 2.55 1.56
CA VAL A 198 -15.87 2.76 1.30
C VAL A 198 -16.71 1.81 2.15
N ALA A 199 -16.37 0.53 2.20
CA ALA A 199 -17.13 -0.47 2.92
C ALA A 199 -17.12 -0.23 4.44
N ALA A 200 -15.96 0.11 4.99
CA ALA A 200 -15.74 0.33 6.42
C ALA A 200 -16.28 1.68 6.92
N THR A 201 -16.12 2.75 6.13
CA THR A 201 -16.49 4.12 6.55
C THR A 201 -17.84 4.58 6.02
N LYS A 202 -18.40 3.90 5.01
CA LYS A 202 -19.55 4.36 4.21
C LYS A 202 -19.33 5.71 3.51
N ASN A 203 -18.09 6.20 3.46
CA ASN A 203 -17.77 7.45 2.79
C ASN A 203 -17.66 7.22 1.27
N LEU A 204 -18.67 7.69 0.54
CA LEU A 204 -18.75 7.53 -0.91
C LEU A 204 -17.75 8.42 -1.67
N SER A 205 -17.10 9.37 -1.01
CA SER A 205 -16.11 10.26 -1.63
C SER A 205 -14.84 9.53 -2.09
N TYR A 206 -14.61 8.29 -1.64
CA TYR A 206 -13.53 7.44 -2.16
C TYR A 206 -13.87 6.75 -3.49
N LEU A 207 -15.14 6.70 -3.91
CA LEU A 207 -15.56 6.00 -5.14
C LEU A 207 -14.85 6.49 -6.41
N PRO A 208 -14.64 7.81 -6.64
CA PRO A 208 -13.92 8.27 -7.81
C PRO A 208 -12.48 7.73 -7.87
N ALA A 209 -11.75 7.78 -6.75
CA ALA A 209 -10.37 7.30 -6.67
C ALA A 209 -10.28 5.78 -6.85
N LEU A 210 -11.24 5.05 -6.28
CA LEU A 210 -11.42 3.61 -6.49
C LEU A 210 -11.53 3.26 -7.98
N GLU A 211 -12.48 3.88 -8.68
CA GLU A 211 -12.74 3.61 -10.08
C GLU A 211 -11.57 4.01 -10.96
N GLU A 212 -10.95 5.16 -10.66
CA GLU A 212 -9.75 5.61 -11.35
C GLU A 212 -8.60 4.60 -11.20
N ALA A 213 -8.37 4.09 -10.00
CA ALA A 213 -7.33 3.08 -9.73
C ALA A 213 -7.58 1.80 -10.55
N TRP A 214 -8.80 1.25 -10.55
CA TRP A 214 -9.10 0.08 -11.38
C TRP A 214 -9.03 0.36 -12.89
N ASN A 215 -9.42 1.56 -13.34
CA ASN A 215 -9.24 1.98 -14.73
C ASN A 215 -7.76 2.06 -15.11
N LYS A 216 -6.91 2.58 -14.21
CA LYS A 216 -5.45 2.62 -14.39
C LYS A 216 -4.85 1.23 -14.46
N ALA A 217 -5.32 0.29 -13.62
CA ALA A 217 -4.89 -1.11 -13.63
C ALA A 217 -5.24 -1.78 -14.97
N GLU A 218 -6.50 -1.67 -15.41
CA GLU A 218 -6.96 -2.26 -16.67
C GLU A 218 -6.17 -1.77 -17.88
N LYS A 219 -5.94 -0.45 -17.98
CA LYS A 219 -5.16 0.15 -19.08
C LYS A 219 -3.70 -0.30 -19.11
N ARG A 220 -3.14 -0.68 -17.97
CA ARG A 220 -1.73 -1.09 -17.82
C ARG A 220 -1.54 -2.61 -17.87
N CYS A 221 -2.62 -3.40 -17.77
CA CYS A 221 -2.56 -4.85 -17.88
C CYS A 221 -2.02 -5.30 -19.24
N SER A 222 -0.97 -6.10 -19.22
CA SER A 222 -0.48 -6.79 -20.41
C SER A 222 -1.43 -7.91 -20.86
N ALA A 223 -1.24 -8.42 -22.07
CA ALA A 223 -1.97 -9.61 -22.55
C ALA A 223 -1.76 -10.85 -21.67
N LYS A 224 -0.62 -10.93 -20.98
CA LYS A 224 -0.19 -12.08 -20.17
C LYS A 224 -0.84 -12.15 -18.79
N GLN A 225 -1.35 -11.04 -18.27
CA GLN A 225 -1.93 -10.93 -16.93
C GLN A 225 -3.42 -11.31 -16.92
N VAL A 226 -3.73 -12.55 -17.33
CA VAL A 226 -5.12 -13.04 -17.45
C VAL A 226 -5.82 -13.07 -16.09
N ALA A 227 -5.13 -13.57 -15.05
CA ALA A 227 -5.69 -13.64 -13.70
C ALA A 227 -6.08 -12.26 -13.15
N LEU A 228 -5.18 -11.27 -13.27
CA LEU A 228 -5.47 -9.90 -12.83
C LEU A 228 -6.66 -9.28 -13.57
N LYS A 229 -6.80 -9.54 -14.88
CA LYS A 229 -7.96 -9.06 -15.65
C LYS A 229 -9.26 -9.69 -15.14
N MET A 230 -9.25 -10.98 -14.82
CA MET A 230 -10.42 -11.64 -14.24
C MET A 230 -10.76 -11.07 -12.85
N ASP A 231 -9.74 -10.81 -12.02
CA ASP A 231 -9.93 -10.20 -10.71
C ASP A 231 -10.55 -8.80 -10.82
N LEU A 232 -10.08 -7.98 -11.76
CA LEU A 232 -10.66 -6.66 -12.07
C LEU A 232 -12.14 -6.73 -12.46
N VAL A 233 -12.50 -7.67 -13.34
CA VAL A 233 -13.91 -7.89 -13.75
C VAL A 233 -14.76 -8.25 -12.55
N LYS A 234 -14.34 -9.23 -11.74
CA LYS A 234 -15.06 -9.64 -10.53
C LYS A 234 -15.25 -8.49 -9.55
N SER A 235 -14.18 -7.73 -9.28
CA SER A 235 -14.22 -6.58 -8.38
C SER A 235 -15.18 -5.48 -8.86
N ARG A 236 -15.23 -5.21 -10.17
CA ARG A 236 -16.17 -4.24 -10.76
C ARG A 236 -17.62 -4.71 -10.76
N ASP A 237 -17.85 -6.00 -11.02
CA ASP A 237 -19.18 -6.59 -10.93
C ASP A 237 -19.72 -6.49 -9.51
N LEU A 238 -18.88 -6.81 -8.52
CA LEU A 238 -19.20 -6.65 -7.10
C LEU A 238 -19.54 -5.20 -6.76
N LEU A 239 -18.71 -4.23 -7.18
CA LEU A 239 -18.98 -2.81 -6.94
C LEU A 239 -20.31 -2.37 -7.59
N THR A 240 -20.59 -2.85 -8.80
CA THR A 240 -21.84 -2.52 -9.52
C THR A 240 -23.06 -3.06 -8.77
N GLN A 241 -22.99 -4.30 -8.28
CA GLN A 241 -24.05 -4.89 -7.48
C GLN A 241 -24.24 -4.15 -6.15
N TRP A 242 -23.13 -3.83 -5.47
CA TRP A 242 -23.14 -3.09 -4.22
C TRP A 242 -23.78 -1.71 -4.37
N LYS A 243 -23.46 -0.96 -5.44
CA LYS A 243 -24.08 0.33 -5.74
C LYS A 243 -25.60 0.22 -5.95
N LYS A 244 -26.07 -0.84 -6.60
CA LYS A 244 -27.52 -1.09 -6.81
C LYS A 244 -28.27 -1.43 -5.52
N GLN A 245 -27.58 -1.85 -4.47
CA GLN A 245 -28.19 -2.15 -3.17
C GLN A 245 -28.27 -0.91 -2.26
N MET A 246 -27.47 0.12 -2.56
CA MET A 246 -27.42 1.37 -1.79
C MET A 246 -28.23 2.51 -2.41
N LEU A 247 -28.55 2.43 -3.70
CA LEU A 247 -29.40 3.36 -4.45
C LEU A 247 -30.78 2.74 -4.68
#